data_AF-A0A1D7TSR2-F1
#
_entry.id   AF-A0A1D7TSR2-F1
#
_cell.length_a   1.000
_cell.length_b   1.000
_cell.length_c   1.000
_cell.angle_alpha   90.00
_cell.angle_beta   90.00
_cell.angle_gamma   90.00
#
_symmetry.space_group_name_H-M   'P 1'
#
loop_
_entity.id
_entity.type
_entity.pdbx_description
1 polymer ?
#
loop_
_entity_poly.entity_id
_entity_poly.type
_entity_poly.pdbx_seq_one_letter_code
_entity_poly.pdbx_strand_id
1 'polypeptide(L)'
;MRMKFEDFKNEIEKIDDNLSVKKYDEDQIAMIGMTLQDRKAGDVEALINGVVSVFRITTDDNGNRLLKIKIGVDINSFNTIFKILNLAKEYMEELENE
;
A
#
# COMPACT_ATOMS: atom_id res chain seq x y z
N MET A 1 -16.12 -11.62 3.08
CA MET A 1 -16.09 -10.69 4.22
C MET A 1 -15.34 -9.48 3.71
N ARG A 2 -15.95 -8.29 3.65
CA ARG A 2 -15.31 -7.12 3.01
C ARG A 2 -14.01 -6.79 3.74
N MET A 3 -12.89 -6.74 3.02
CA MET A 3 -11.58 -6.44 3.61
C MET A 3 -11.48 -4.95 3.88
N LYS A 4 -11.49 -4.54 5.15
CA LYS A 4 -11.27 -3.13 5.51
C LYS A 4 -9.78 -2.81 5.44
N PHE A 5 -9.47 -1.50 5.46
CA PHE A 5 -8.08 -1.04 5.52
C PHE A 5 -7.30 -1.69 6.67
N GLU A 6 -7.88 -1.77 7.87
CA GLU A 6 -7.17 -2.36 9.02
C GLU A 6 -6.96 -3.86 8.86
N ASP A 7 -7.89 -4.57 8.20
CA ASP A 7 -7.71 -5.99 7.89
C ASP A 7 -6.56 -6.18 6.90
N PHE A 8 -6.57 -5.41 5.80
CA PHE A 8 -5.49 -5.41 4.80
C PHE A 8 -4.13 -5.11 5.42
N LYS A 9 -4.05 -4.05 6.24
CA LYS A 9 -2.85 -3.66 6.96
C LYS A 9 -2.34 -4.79 7.86
N ASN A 10 -3.22 -5.36 8.69
CA ASN A 10 -2.84 -6.44 9.60
C ASN A 10 -2.33 -7.68 8.85
N GLU A 11 -2.95 -8.04 7.72
CA GLU A 11 -2.50 -9.18 6.93
C GLU A 11 -1.15 -8.94 6.25
N ILE A 12 -0.87 -7.72 5.77
CA ILE A 12 0.45 -7.38 5.22
C ILE A 12 1.52 -7.37 6.30
N GLU A 13 1.25 -6.77 7.46
CA GLU A 13 2.22 -6.65 8.56
C GLU A 13 2.53 -8.02 9.21
N LYS A 14 1.65 -9.02 9.09
CA LYS A 14 1.92 -10.42 9.51
C LYS A 14 2.90 -11.16 8.59
N ILE A 15 3.11 -10.69 7.37
CA ILE A 15 3.98 -11.36 6.39
C ILE A 15 5.45 -11.21 6.77
N ASP A 16 5.83 -10.06 7.29
CA ASP A 16 7.17 -9.70 7.74
C ASP A 16 7.06 -8.54 8.74
N ASP A 17 7.65 -8.67 9.93
CA ASP A 17 7.60 -7.66 10.99
C ASP A 17 8.26 -6.33 10.59
N ASN A 18 9.05 -6.31 9.50
CA ASN A 18 9.64 -5.10 8.96
C ASN A 18 8.70 -4.35 8.01
N LEU A 19 7.57 -4.95 7.59
CA LEU A 19 6.56 -4.29 6.79
C LEU A 19 5.66 -3.44 7.68
N SER A 20 5.29 -2.28 7.14
CA SER A 20 4.28 -1.40 7.72
C SER A 20 3.40 -0.86 6.62
N VAL A 21 2.09 -0.72 6.87
CA VAL A 21 1.15 -0.16 5.90
C VAL A 21 0.61 1.17 6.39
N LYS A 22 0.65 2.18 5.51
CA LYS A 22 0.10 3.52 5.77
C LYS A 22 -0.96 3.87 4.74
N LYS A 23 -2.01 4.54 5.20
CA LYS A 23 -2.94 5.27 4.36
C LYS A 23 -2.75 6.75 4.63
N TYR A 24 -2.48 7.52 3.58
CA TYR A 24 -2.22 8.94 3.72
C TYR A 24 -3.52 9.73 3.79
N ASP A 25 -3.65 10.63 4.76
CA ASP A 25 -4.73 11.60 4.84
C ASP A 25 -4.30 12.99 4.29
N GLU A 26 -5.26 13.89 4.12
CA GLU A 26 -5.00 15.22 3.55
C GLU A 26 -4.03 16.06 4.41
N ASP A 27 -4.15 15.95 5.74
CA ASP A 27 -3.31 16.69 6.69
C ASP A 27 -1.86 16.22 6.63
N GLN A 28 -1.64 14.90 6.55
CA GLN A 28 -0.33 14.29 6.35
C GLN A 28 0.28 14.72 5.02
N ILE A 29 -0.49 14.73 3.94
CA ILE A 29 0.00 15.16 2.63
C ILE A 29 0.41 16.64 2.65
N ALA A 30 -0.40 17.50 3.27
CA ALA A 30 -0.11 18.93 3.40
C ALA A 30 1.14 19.21 4.25
N MET A 31 1.35 18.45 5.33
CA MET A 31 2.46 18.66 6.28
C MET A 31 3.82 18.19 5.73
N ILE A 32 3.84 17.17 4.87
CA ILE A 32 5.08 16.55 4.39
C ILE A 32 5.62 17.26 3.11
N GLY A 33 4.80 18.05 2.43
CA GLY A 33 5.23 18.94 1.33
C GLY A 33 5.91 18.23 0.14
N MET A 34 6.72 18.96 -0.64
CA MET A 34 7.37 18.51 -1.90
C MET A 34 8.23 17.21 -1.80
N THR A 35 8.47 16.69 -0.59
CA THR A 35 9.25 15.47 -0.35
C THR A 35 8.50 14.17 -0.69
N LEU A 36 7.18 14.24 -0.94
CA LEU A 36 6.31 13.07 -1.07
C LEU A 36 6.44 12.26 -2.35
N GLN A 37 7.18 12.68 -3.38
CA GLN A 37 7.33 11.92 -4.64
C GLN A 37 5.99 11.38 -5.18
N ASP A 38 5.04 12.29 -5.44
CA ASP A 38 3.75 11.99 -6.06
C ASP A 38 2.76 11.17 -5.21
N ARG A 39 2.82 11.24 -3.87
CA ARG A 39 1.76 10.68 -3.01
C ARG A 39 0.57 11.63 -2.92
N LYS A 40 -0.64 11.06 -2.89
CA LYS A 40 -1.90 11.78 -2.75
C LYS A 40 -2.67 11.28 -1.52
N ALA A 41 -3.63 12.08 -1.04
CA ALA A 41 -4.54 11.64 0.00
C ALA A 41 -5.33 10.42 -0.48
N GLY A 42 -5.51 9.44 0.40
CA GLY A 42 -6.12 8.16 0.10
C GLY A 42 -5.16 7.11 -0.49
N ASP A 43 -3.94 7.47 -0.88
CA ASP A 43 -2.92 6.48 -1.28
C ASP A 43 -2.64 5.53 -0.12
N VAL A 44 -2.51 4.24 -0.43
CA VAL A 44 -2.12 3.20 0.51
C VAL A 44 -0.75 2.68 0.12
N GLU A 45 0.19 2.67 1.06
CA GLU A 45 1.58 2.30 0.80
C GLU A 45 2.08 1.32 1.84
N ALA A 46 2.78 0.27 1.37
CA ALA A 46 3.55 -0.60 2.24
C ALA A 46 5.03 -0.22 2.19
N LEU A 47 5.64 -0.17 3.37
CA LEU A 47 6.99 0.32 3.61
C LEU A 47 7.79 -0.73 4.37
N ILE A 48 9.02 -1.00 3.94
CA ILE A 48 10.02 -1.77 4.71
C ILE A 48 10.76 -0.83 5.64
N ASN A 49 10.88 -1.27 6.91
CA ASN A 49 11.46 -0.52 8.02
C ASN A 49 10.85 0.89 8.18
N GLY A 50 9.61 1.08 7.71
CA GLY A 50 8.91 2.36 7.71
C GLY A 50 9.45 3.42 6.73
N VAL A 51 10.43 3.09 5.88
CA VAL A 51 11.12 4.05 5.00
C VAL A 51 11.14 3.67 3.52
N VAL A 52 11.30 2.39 3.18
CA VAL A 52 11.46 1.96 1.78
C VAL A 52 10.11 1.51 1.22
N SER A 53 9.60 2.23 0.22
CA SER A 53 8.34 1.86 -0.49
C SER A 53 8.49 0.53 -1.23
N VAL A 54 7.64 -0.44 -0.89
CA VAL A 54 7.57 -1.77 -1.54
C VAL A 54 6.49 -1.80 -2.59
N PHE A 55 5.32 -1.29 -2.25
CA PHE A 55 4.23 -1.09 -3.19
C PHE A 55 3.33 0.04 -2.71
N ARG A 56 2.59 0.60 -3.66
CA ARG A 56 1.64 1.68 -3.43
C ARG A 56 0.40 1.47 -4.29
N ILE A 57 -0.77 1.51 -3.65
CA ILE A 57 -2.06 1.60 -4.32
C ILE A 57 -2.41 3.08 -4.40
N THR A 58 -2.58 3.58 -5.62
CA THR A 58 -2.87 4.99 -5.90
C THR A 58 -4.15 5.13 -6.68
N THR A 59 -4.72 6.32 -6.67
CA THR A 59 -5.88 6.67 -7.52
C THR A 59 -5.45 7.67 -8.56
N ASP A 60 -5.70 7.38 -9.83
CA ASP A 60 -5.46 8.34 -10.90
C ASP A 60 -6.56 9.41 -10.95
N ASP A 61 -6.39 10.40 -11.83
CA ASP A 61 -7.33 11.53 -11.94
C ASP A 61 -8.68 11.11 -12.55
N ASN A 62 -8.80 9.90 -13.09
CA ASN A 62 -10.03 9.31 -13.60
C ASN A 62 -10.72 8.40 -12.56
N GLY A 63 -10.17 8.28 -11.35
CA GLY A 63 -10.69 7.39 -10.30
C GLY A 63 -10.21 5.95 -10.40
N ASN A 64 -9.36 5.59 -11.38
CA ASN A 64 -8.84 4.23 -11.50
C ASN A 64 -7.83 3.95 -10.39
N ARG A 65 -7.92 2.76 -9.80
CA ARG A 65 -6.94 2.29 -8.82
C ARG A 65 -5.76 1.64 -9.55
N LEU A 66 -4.55 2.07 -9.20
CA LEU A 66 -3.30 1.60 -9.80
C LEU A 66 -2.41 1.02 -8.71
N LEU A 67 -1.92 -0.21 -8.92
CA LEU A 67 -0.89 -0.82 -8.08
C LEU A 67 0.49 -0.53 -8.67
N LYS A 68 1.31 0.24 -7.95
CA LYS A 68 2.73 0.46 -8.26
C LYS A 68 3.57 -0.42 -7.36
N ILE A 69 4.41 -1.28 -7.93
CA ILE A 69 5.30 -2.17 -7.17
C ILE A 69 6.74 -1.70 -7.36
N LYS A 70 7.42 -1.44 -6.26
CA LYS A 70 8.86 -1.14 -6.22
C LYS A 70 9.56 -2.32 -5.56
N ILE A 71 10.09 -3.22 -6.39
CA ILE A 71 10.90 -4.34 -5.90
C ILE A 71 12.33 -3.81 -5.68
N GLY A 72 12.56 -3.26 -4.49
CA GLY A 72 13.87 -2.74 -4.04
C GLY A 72 14.31 -3.35 -2.71
N VAL A 73 13.80 -4.54 -2.39
CA VAL A 73 13.90 -5.17 -1.09
C VAL A 73 14.47 -6.58 -1.24
N ASP A 74 15.19 -7.02 -0.22
CA ASP A 74 15.84 -8.33 -0.19
C ASP A 74 14.77 -9.39 0.07
N ILE A 75 14.05 -9.75 -0.99
CA ILE A 75 12.92 -10.65 -0.89
C ILE A 75 13.46 -12.08 -0.80
N ASN A 76 13.43 -12.62 0.42
CA ASN A 76 13.88 -13.99 0.70
C ASN A 76 13.08 -15.06 -0.09
N SER A 77 11.89 -14.74 -0.64
CA SER A 77 11.09 -15.67 -1.43
C SER A 77 10.04 -14.97 -2.32
N PHE A 78 9.92 -15.41 -3.58
CA PHE A 78 8.82 -15.02 -4.48
C PHE A 78 7.42 -15.31 -3.91
N ASN A 79 7.30 -16.28 -2.99
CA ASN A 79 6.02 -16.59 -2.33
C ASN A 79 5.48 -15.39 -1.53
N THR A 80 6.37 -14.60 -0.92
CA THR A 80 6.03 -13.38 -0.19
C THR A 80 5.42 -12.33 -1.12
N ILE A 81 5.98 -12.16 -2.32
CA ILE A 81 5.44 -11.24 -3.33
C ILE A 81 4.03 -11.66 -3.73
N PHE A 82 3.80 -12.95 -3.99
CA PHE A 82 2.47 -13.43 -4.39
C PHE A 82 1.42 -13.21 -3.31
N LYS A 83 1.76 -13.41 -2.03
CA LYS A 83 0.85 -13.12 -0.92
C LYS A 83 0.47 -11.63 -0.87
N ILE A 84 1.47 -10.76 -0.97
CA ILE A 84 1.26 -9.30 -1.00
C ILE A 84 0.37 -8.90 -2.18
N LEU A 85 0.64 -9.43 -3.38
CA LEU A 85 -0.13 -9.15 -4.58
C LEU A 85 -1.58 -9.60 -4.47
N ASN A 86 -1.82 -10.79 -3.91
CA ASN A 86 -3.17 -11.30 -3.71
C ASN A 86 -3.95 -10.43 -2.72
N LEU A 87 -3.34 -10.05 -1.60
CA LEU A 87 -3.97 -9.14 -0.63
C LEU A 87 -4.25 -7.77 -1.24
N ALA A 88 -3.30 -7.21 -2.00
CA ALA A 88 -3.50 -5.92 -2.66
C ALA A 88 -4.63 -5.98 -3.69
N LYS A 89 -4.73 -7.08 -4.45
CA LYS A 89 -5.83 -7.33 -5.38
C LYS A 89 -7.17 -7.41 -4.66
N GLU A 90 -7.29 -8.24 -3.62
CA GLU A 90 -8.52 -8.39 -2.84
C GLU A 90 -8.97 -7.05 -2.24
N TYR A 91 -8.03 -6.28 -1.69
CA TYR A 91 -8.33 -4.96 -1.13
C TYR A 91 -8.79 -3.96 -2.21
N MET A 92 -8.16 -3.96 -3.39
CA MET A 92 -8.56 -3.10 -4.50
C MET A 92 -9.96 -3.46 -5.04
N GLU A 93 -10.28 -4.75 -5.16
CA GLU A 93 -11.61 -5.22 -5.58
C GLU A 93 -12.70 -4.76 -4.61
N GLU A 94 -12.43 -4.75 -3.30
CA GLU A 94 -13.37 -4.25 -2.31
C GLU A 94 -13.57 -2.73 -2.41
N LEU A 95 -12.51 -1.96 -2.67
CA LEU A 95 -12.59 -0.51 -2.87
C LEU A 95 -13.35 -0.08 -4.13
N GLU A 96 -13.48 -0.96 -5.13
CA GLU A 96 -14.32 -0.71 -6.32
C GLU A 96 -15.82 -0.95 -6.04
N ASN A 97 -16.14 -1.66 -4.97
CA ASN A 97 -17.50 -2.05 -4.58
C ASN A 97 -18.05 -1.23 -3.38
N GLU A 98 -17.35 -0.17 -2.97
CA GLU A 98 -17.79 0.87 -2.01
C GLU A 98 -18.44 2.06 -2.73
#